data_AF-A0A929P9I1-F1
#
_entry.id   AF-A0A929P9I1-F1
#
_cell.length_a   1.000
_cell.length_b   1.000
_cell.length_c   1.000
_cell.angle_alpha   90.00
_cell.angle_beta   90.00
_cell.angle_gamma   90.00
#
_symmetry.space_group_name_H-M   'P 1'
#
loop_
_entity.id
_entity.type
_entity.pdbx_description
1 polymer ?
#
loop_
_entity_poly.entity_id
_entity_poly.type
_entity_poly.pdbx_seq_one_letter_code
_entity_poly.pdbx_strand_id
1 'polypeptide(L)'
;MSIDDGHVISWDISTFEKFTLCNFSIASSGGLLEPYSLNRTNLPEGLEMSKGLILSGRGPIWLYGYLVHLSHTFAWVGLYDPRLGGAVVIERHVKNAPELGEIIRLTESTEVP
;
A
#
# COMPACT_ATOMS: atom_id res chain seq x y z
N MET A 1 -16.46 -0.34 24.70
CA MET A 1 -15.59 0.08 23.58
C MET A 1 -15.89 -0.89 22.45
N SER A 2 -16.79 -0.52 21.55
CA SER A 2 -17.24 -1.39 20.46
C SER A 2 -16.10 -1.52 19.45
N ILE A 3 -15.75 -2.75 19.11
CA ILE A 3 -14.96 -3.02 17.91
C ILE A 3 -15.88 -2.66 16.75
N ASP A 4 -15.44 -1.70 15.94
CA ASP A 4 -16.12 -1.25 14.73
C ASP A 4 -16.18 -2.43 13.73
N ASP A 5 -17.38 -2.78 13.25
CA ASP A 5 -17.68 -3.96 12.42
C ASP A 5 -17.17 -3.83 10.96
N GLY A 6 -16.35 -2.83 10.62
CA GLY A 6 -16.08 -2.47 9.23
C GLY A 6 -14.75 -2.95 8.66
N HIS A 7 -13.64 -2.75 9.37
CA HIS A 7 -12.32 -2.78 8.75
C HIS A 7 -11.30 -3.56 9.58
N VAL A 8 -10.72 -4.59 8.98
CA VAL A 8 -9.72 -5.46 9.62
C VAL A 8 -8.30 -4.89 9.54
N ILE A 9 -8.12 -3.85 8.72
CA ILE A 9 -6.92 -3.02 8.66
C ILE A 9 -7.32 -1.55 8.67
N SER A 10 -6.47 -0.70 9.23
CA SER A 10 -6.53 0.76 9.11
C SER A 10 -5.42 1.27 8.20
N TRP A 11 -5.60 2.49 7.67
CA TRP A 11 -4.69 3.11 6.72
C TRP A 11 -4.17 4.44 7.24
N ASP A 12 -2.86 4.65 7.11
CA ASP A 12 -2.20 5.94 7.15
C ASP A 12 -1.74 6.28 5.72
N ILE A 13 -2.12 7.46 5.22
CA ILE A 13 -2.03 7.80 3.79
C ILE A 13 -1.23 9.08 3.63
N SER A 14 -0.17 9.01 2.83
CA SER A 14 0.63 10.17 2.42
C SER A 14 0.62 10.28 0.90
N THR A 15 0.16 11.40 0.38
CA THR A 15 0.09 11.65 -1.07
C THR A 15 1.29 12.46 -1.53
N PHE A 16 1.92 12.01 -2.61
CA PHE A 16 3.03 12.68 -3.28
C PHE A 16 2.64 13.02 -4.71
N GLU A 17 3.49 13.77 -5.41
CA GLU A 17 3.24 14.17 -6.80
C GLU A 17 3.03 12.96 -7.72
N LYS A 18 3.86 11.93 -7.60
CA LYS A 18 3.90 10.79 -8.53
C LYS A 18 3.23 9.52 -8.00
N PHE A 19 2.96 9.44 -6.70
CA PHE A 19 2.40 8.26 -6.06
C PHE A 19 1.69 8.59 -4.75
N THR A 20 0.90 7.65 -4.26
CA THR A 20 0.37 7.65 -2.89
C THR A 20 1.03 6.52 -2.11
N LEU A 21 1.48 6.81 -0.89
CA LEU A 21 1.94 5.83 0.08
C LEU A 21 0.77 5.48 1.00
N CYS A 22 0.39 4.21 1.01
CA CYS A 22 -0.63 3.65 1.89
C CYS A 22 0.03 2.68 2.87
N ASN A 23 0.17 3.13 4.12
CA ASN A 23 0.67 2.31 5.21
C ASN A 23 -0.50 1.66 5.96
N PHE A 24 -0.61 0.33 5.89
CA PHE A 24 -1.65 -0.39 6.62
C PHE A 24 -1.19 -0.84 8.00
N SER A 25 -2.15 -0.91 8.93
CA SER A 25 -1.98 -1.55 10.25
C SER A 25 -3.12 -2.52 10.51
N ILE A 26 -2.81 -3.69 11.07
CA ILE A 26 -3.83 -4.68 11.44
C ILE A 26 -4.56 -4.17 12.69
N ALA A 27 -5.88 -3.96 12.56
CA ALA A 27 -6.70 -3.31 13.59
C ALA A 27 -7.20 -4.27 14.70
N SER A 28 -7.08 -5.58 14.49
CA SER A 28 -7.50 -6.60 15.45
C SER A 28 -6.72 -6.51 16.76
N SER A 29 -7.39 -6.73 17.91
CA SER A 29 -6.72 -6.88 19.20
C SER A 29 -5.66 -7.99 19.15
N GLY A 30 -4.40 -7.66 19.41
CA GLY A 30 -3.27 -8.58 19.34
C GLY A 30 -2.56 -8.67 17.97
N GLY A 31 -2.99 -7.90 16.97
CA GLY A 31 -2.35 -7.84 15.65
C GLY A 31 -2.52 -9.12 14.80
N LEU A 32 -3.47 -9.99 15.15
CA LEU A 32 -3.75 -11.22 14.44
C LEU A 32 -4.83 -11.01 13.38
N LEU A 33 -4.45 -11.14 12.11
CA LEU A 33 -5.39 -11.11 10.99
C LEU A 33 -5.77 -12.53 10.57
N GLU A 34 -7.06 -12.84 10.61
CA GLU A 34 -7.59 -14.12 10.15
C GLU A 34 -7.78 -14.11 8.62
N PRO A 35 -7.42 -15.18 7.87
CA PRO A 35 -7.50 -15.20 6.40
C PRO A 35 -8.88 -14.89 5.82
N TYR A 36 -9.96 -15.33 6.48
CA TYR A 36 -11.33 -15.06 6.03
C TYR A 36 -11.67 -13.56 6.03
N SER A 37 -10.87 -12.73 6.72
CA SER A 37 -11.07 -11.30 6.84
C SER A 37 -10.71 -10.51 5.60
N LEU A 38 -10.06 -11.13 4.60
CA LEU A 38 -9.76 -10.47 3.33
C LEU A 38 -11.01 -9.90 2.65
N ASN A 39 -12.17 -10.55 2.81
CA ASN A 39 -13.44 -10.06 2.25
C ASN A 39 -13.98 -8.75 2.88
N ARG A 40 -13.34 -8.27 3.95
CA ARG A 40 -13.63 -6.99 4.63
C ARG A 40 -12.47 -5.98 4.49
N THR A 41 -11.47 -6.31 3.69
CA THR A 41 -10.34 -5.43 3.40
C THR A 41 -10.58 -4.73 2.08
N ASN A 42 -10.53 -3.39 2.08
CA ASN A 42 -10.58 -2.58 0.87
C ASN A 42 -9.40 -1.61 0.85
N LEU A 43 -9.00 -1.17 -0.34
CA LEU A 43 -8.15 0.00 -0.48
C LEU A 43 -8.89 1.25 0.02
N PRO A 44 -8.17 2.29 0.47
CA PRO A 44 -8.75 3.59 0.76
C PRO A 44 -9.56 4.14 -0.42
N GLU A 45 -10.66 4.82 -0.12
CA GLU A 45 -11.41 5.55 -1.13
C GLU A 45 -10.65 6.80 -1.61
N GLY A 46 -10.95 7.25 -2.83
CA GLY A 46 -10.41 8.50 -3.38
C GLY A 46 -8.95 8.44 -3.85
N LEU A 47 -8.34 7.26 -3.93
CA LEU A 47 -7.00 7.09 -4.49
C LEU A 47 -6.97 7.38 -6.00
N GLU A 48 -5.94 8.11 -6.44
CA GLU A 48 -5.75 8.49 -7.83
C GLU A 48 -5.05 7.38 -8.63
N MET A 49 -5.82 6.56 -9.34
CA MET A 49 -5.29 5.41 -10.10
C MET A 49 -4.35 5.78 -11.26
N SER A 50 -4.35 7.04 -11.74
CA SER A 50 -3.38 7.53 -12.72
C SER A 50 -1.95 7.68 -12.17
N LYS A 51 -1.78 7.56 -10.85
CA LYS A 51 -0.49 7.63 -10.16
C LYS A 51 -0.04 6.25 -9.65
N GLY A 52 1.19 6.19 -9.16
CA GLY A 52 1.68 5.01 -8.45
C GLY A 52 1.02 4.80 -7.10
N LEU A 53 1.00 3.56 -6.64
CA LEU A 53 0.65 3.23 -5.25
C LEU A 53 1.79 2.47 -4.59
N ILE A 54 2.21 2.92 -3.42
CA ILE A 54 3.14 2.18 -2.56
C ILE A 54 2.37 1.61 -1.37
N LEU A 55 2.44 0.29 -1.20
CA LEU A 55 1.93 -0.39 -0.03
C LEU A 55 3.05 -0.59 0.99
N SER A 56 2.78 -0.20 2.24
CA SER A 56 3.66 -0.41 3.39
C SER A 56 2.85 -0.99 4.54
N GLY A 57 3.49 -1.74 5.42
CA GLY A 57 2.84 -2.23 6.64
C GLY A 57 3.47 -3.52 7.15
N ARG A 58 3.01 -3.99 8.32
CA ARG A 58 3.38 -5.31 8.83
C ARG A 58 2.17 -6.22 8.68
N GLY A 59 2.34 -7.28 7.90
CA GLY A 59 1.27 -8.23 7.66
C GLY A 59 1.77 -9.50 6.98
N PRO A 60 0.91 -10.53 6.94
CA PRO A 60 1.23 -11.78 6.28
C PRO A 60 1.31 -11.62 4.77
N ILE A 61 2.05 -12.50 4.09
CA ILE A 61 2.25 -12.47 2.63
C ILE A 61 0.93 -12.51 1.87
N TRP A 62 -0.06 -13.28 2.34
CA TRP A 62 -1.36 -13.36 1.68
C TRP A 62 -2.15 -12.05 1.72
N LEU A 63 -1.92 -11.19 2.73
CA LEU A 63 -2.53 -9.85 2.77
C LEU A 63 -1.88 -8.97 1.70
N TYR A 64 -0.55 -9.01 1.58
CA TYR A 64 0.16 -8.32 0.51
C TYR A 64 -0.33 -8.77 -0.87
N GLY A 65 -0.42 -10.08 -1.13
CA GLY A 65 -0.93 -10.59 -2.40
C GLY A 65 -2.34 -10.10 -2.72
N TYR A 66 -3.22 -10.05 -1.71
CA TYR A 66 -4.58 -9.51 -1.87
C TYR A 66 -4.58 -8.00 -2.15
N LEU A 67 -3.83 -7.21 -1.39
CA LEU A 67 -3.75 -5.76 -1.57
C LEU A 67 -3.18 -5.40 -2.94
N VAL A 68 -2.12 -6.09 -3.36
CA VAL A 68 -1.53 -5.93 -4.71
C VAL A 68 -2.59 -6.21 -5.79
N HIS A 69 -3.36 -7.29 -5.65
CA HIS A 69 -4.45 -7.58 -6.58
C HIS A 69 -5.50 -6.45 -6.64
N LEU A 70 -5.87 -5.85 -5.50
CA LEU A 70 -6.77 -4.69 -5.50
C LEU A 70 -6.15 -3.46 -6.18
N SER A 71 -4.83 -3.35 -6.17
CA SER A 71 -4.05 -2.21 -6.68
C SER A 71 -3.64 -2.33 -8.14
N HIS A 72 -3.95 -3.42 -8.84
CA HIS A 72 -3.44 -3.67 -10.20
C HIS A 72 -3.90 -2.65 -11.26
N THR A 73 -4.92 -1.82 -10.98
CA THR A 73 -5.39 -0.79 -11.91
C THR A 73 -4.60 0.52 -11.81
N PHE A 74 -3.70 0.66 -10.85
CA PHE A 74 -2.86 1.84 -10.70
C PHE A 74 -1.80 1.90 -11.80
N ALA A 75 -1.24 3.09 -12.06
CA ALA A 75 -0.20 3.27 -13.07
C ALA A 75 1.02 2.35 -12.84
N TRP A 76 1.34 2.12 -11.57
CA TRP A 76 2.30 1.14 -11.06
C TRP A 76 2.09 0.88 -9.57
N VAL A 77 2.57 -0.26 -9.08
CA VAL A 77 2.48 -0.65 -7.67
C VAL A 77 3.87 -0.95 -7.12
N GLY A 78 4.16 -0.46 -5.92
CA GLY A 78 5.40 -0.75 -5.19
C GLY A 78 5.15 -1.30 -3.79
N LEU A 79 6.04 -2.15 -3.32
CA LEU A 79 6.03 -2.65 -1.94
C LEU A 79 7.22 -2.08 -1.17
N TYR A 80 6.95 -1.41 -0.05
CA TYR A 80 8.01 -0.87 0.80
C TYR A 80 8.80 -1.97 1.50
N ASP A 81 10.12 -1.96 1.37
CA ASP A 81 11.04 -2.79 2.15
C ASP A 81 11.94 -1.89 3.01
N PRO A 82 11.79 -1.91 4.36
CA PRO A 82 12.63 -1.12 5.26
C PRO A 82 14.13 -1.38 5.13
N ARG A 83 14.56 -2.58 4.69
CA ARG A 83 15.97 -2.93 4.49
C ARG A 83 16.57 -2.21 3.29
N LEU A 84 15.72 -1.90 2.31
CA LEU A 84 16.08 -1.16 1.11
C LEU A 84 15.88 0.34 1.29
N GLY A 85 15.14 0.80 2.32
CA GLY A 85 14.83 2.22 2.52
C GLY A 85 13.99 2.81 1.39
N GLY A 86 13.16 1.99 0.75
CA GLY A 86 12.36 2.37 -0.41
C GLY A 86 11.38 1.28 -0.83
N ALA A 87 10.55 1.59 -1.81
CA ALA A 87 9.59 0.65 -2.38
C ALA A 87 10.10 0.03 -3.66
N VAL A 88 10.01 -1.30 -3.76
CA VAL A 88 10.33 -2.05 -4.98
C VAL A 88 9.11 -2.04 -5.88
N VAL A 89 9.26 -1.60 -7.13
CA VAL A 89 8.20 -1.60 -8.14
C VAL A 89 7.94 -3.03 -8.60
N ILE A 90 6.71 -3.51 -8.44
CA ILE A 90 6.31 -4.90 -8.72
C ILE A 90 5.33 -5.04 -9.89
N GLU A 91 4.62 -3.96 -10.23
CA GLU A 91 3.64 -3.90 -11.32
C GLU A 91 3.72 -2.54 -12.01
N ARG A 92 3.52 -2.51 -13.33
CA ARG A 92 3.43 -1.26 -14.11
C ARG A 92 2.52 -1.43 -15.31
N HIS A 93 1.75 -0.39 -15.63
CA HIS A 93 0.78 -0.40 -16.72
C HIS A 93 0.91 0.77 -17.70
N VAL A 94 1.77 1.75 -17.40
CA VAL A 94 1.98 2.93 -18.25
C VAL A 94 3.44 3.10 -18.66
N LYS A 95 3.65 3.68 -19.85
CA LYS A 95 4.99 3.86 -20.44
C LYS A 95 5.94 4.69 -19.57
N ASN A 96 5.40 5.68 -18.86
CA ASN A 96 6.18 6.61 -18.03
C ASN A 96 6.32 6.15 -16.56
N ALA A 97 5.83 4.95 -16.23
CA ALA A 97 6.05 4.38 -14.90
C ALA A 97 7.51 3.94 -14.71
N PRO A 98 7.99 3.91 -13.45
CA PRO A 98 9.24 3.26 -13.08
C PRO A 98 9.35 1.82 -13.61
N GLU A 99 10.58 1.32 -13.75
CA GLU A 99 10.83 -0.04 -14.22
C GLU A 99 10.56 -1.09 -13.12
N LEU A 100 10.21 -2.31 -13.53
CA LEU A 100 10.05 -3.43 -12.59
C LEU A 100 11.38 -3.68 -11.85
N GLY A 101 11.30 -3.82 -10.53
CA GLY A 101 12.47 -3.99 -9.65
C GLY A 101 13.20 -2.69 -9.29
N GLU A 102 12.81 -1.55 -9.87
CA GLU A 102 13.32 -0.23 -9.45
C GLU A 102 12.94 0.06 -7.99
N ILE A 103 13.83 0.74 -7.26
CA ILE A 103 13.64 1.12 -5.85
C ILE A 103 13.33 2.61 -5.76
N ILE A 104 12.10 2.94 -5.38
CA ILE A 104 11.65 4.32 -5.11
C ILE A 104 12.00 4.68 -3.67
N ARG A 105 12.95 5.61 -3.49
CA ARG A 105 13.39 6.08 -2.17
C ARG A 105 12.34 7.01 -1.55
N LEU A 106 11.98 6.79 -0.30
CA LEU A 106 10.99 7.61 0.42
C LEU A 106 11.61 8.78 1.21
N THR A 107 12.95 8.82 1.31
CA THR A 107 13.70 9.84 2.07
C THR A 107 13.88 11.18 1.34
N GLU A 108 13.53 11.27 0.05
CA GLU A 108 13.72 12.49 -0.76
C GLU A 108 12.41 13.22 -1.09
N SER A 109 11.27 12.73 -0.58
CA SER A 109 9.96 13.30 -0.90
C SER A 109 9.33 14.10 0.26
N THR A 110 10.04 14.24 1.38
CA THR A 110 9.69 15.09 2.52
C THR A 110 10.31 16.48 2.35
N GLU A 111 9.86 17.21 1.34
CA GLU A 111 9.96 18.67 1.16
C GLU A 111 9.15 18.95 -0.12
N VAL A 112 8.07 19.74 -0.18
CA VAL A 112 7.84 21.14 0.26
C VAL A 112 6.31 21.45 0.13
N PRO A 113 5.69 22.45 0.79
CA PRO A 113 6.09 23.28 1.94
C PRO A 113 5.27 23.02 3.22
#